data_AF-A0A1V5FY22-F1
#
_entry.id   AF-A0A1V5FY22-F1
#
_cell.length_a   1.000
_cell.length_b   1.000
_cell.length_c   1.000
_cell.angle_alpha   90.00
_cell.angle_beta   90.00
_cell.angle_gamma   90.00
#
_symmetry.space_group_name_H-M   'P 1'
#
loop_
_entity.id
_entity.type
_entity.pdbx_description
1 polymer ?
#
loop_
_entity_poly.entity_id
_entity_poly.type
_entity_poly.pdbx_seq_one_letter_code
_entity_poly.pdbx_strand_id
1 'polypeptide(L)' 'MHGRDTGPRADIVALNAGAALYVAGKAESIGDGIALSRELIATGKAIAKLDQLRECTARLAGSGK' A
#
# COMPACT_ATOMS: atom_id res chain seq x y z
N MET A 1 -2.22 -11.00 -7.73
CA MET A 1 -2.43 -10.37 -6.40
C MET A 1 -3.89 -9.98 -6.30
N HIS A 2 -4.71 -10.74 -5.56
CA HIS A 2 -6.05 -10.26 -5.22
C HIS A 2 -5.85 -9.22 -4.11
N GLY A 3 -6.07 -7.94 -4.38
CA GLY A 3 -5.78 -6.83 -3.45
C GLY A 3 -6.59 -6.81 -2.14
N ARG A 4 -7.23 -7.93 -1.79
CA ARG A 4 -8.01 -8.20 -0.58
C ARG A 4 -7.65 -9.56 0.05
N ASP A 5 -6.48 -10.12 -0.28
CA ASP A 5 -5.96 -11.32 0.37
C ASP A 5 -5.74 -11.04 1.86
N THR A 6 -6.09 -11.99 2.72
CA THR A 6 -5.95 -11.91 4.19
C THR A 6 -5.05 -13.03 4.75
N GLY A 7 -4.36 -13.78 3.89
CA GLY A 7 -3.45 -14.84 4.30
C GLY A 7 -2.06 -14.35 4.73
N PRO A 8 -1.13 -15.27 5.05
CA PRO A 8 0.21 -14.94 5.56
C PRO A 8 1.02 -13.97 4.68
N ARG A 9 0.77 -13.99 3.36
CA ARG A 9 1.38 -13.03 2.41
C ARG A 9 0.90 -11.60 2.63
N ALA A 10 -0.38 -11.41 2.94
CA ALA A 10 -0.92 -10.11 3.27
C ALA A 10 -0.42 -9.64 4.64
N ASP A 11 -0.23 -10.55 5.59
CA ASP A 11 0.31 -10.22 6.91
C ASP A 11 1.75 -9.70 6.84
N ILE A 12 2.64 -10.35 6.08
CA ILE A 12 4.03 -9.88 5.96
C ILE A 12 4.12 -8.53 5.23
N VAL A 13 3.23 -8.30 4.26
CA VAL A 13 3.13 -7.00 3.57
C VAL A 13 2.62 -5.93 4.53
N ALA A 14 1.57 -6.21 5.32
CA ALA A 14 1.04 -5.29 6.30
C ALA A 14 2.05 -4.96 7.41
N LEU A 15 2.88 -5.94 7.82
CA LEU A 15 3.96 -5.74 8.77
C LEU A 15 4.98 -4.71 8.26
N ASN A 16 5.53 -4.94 7.07
CA ASN A 16 6.55 -4.06 6.49
C ASN A 16 6.00 -2.69 6.12
N ALA A 17 4.80 -2.63 5.54
CA ALA A 17 4.13 -1.37 5.23
C ALA A 17 3.81 -0.58 6.49
N GLY A 18 3.40 -1.26 7.57
CA GLY A 18 3.12 -0.62 8.86
C GLY A 18 4.36 0.00 9.49
N ALA A 19 5.49 -0.71 9.47
CA ALA A 19 6.77 -0.17 9.92
C ALA A 19 7.20 1.05 9.07
N ALA A 20 7.02 0.99 7.75
CA ALA A 20 7.31 2.12 6.86
C ALA A 20 6.43 3.34 7.14
N LEU A 21 5.13 3.13 7.41
CA LEU A 21 4.20 4.20 7.78
C LEU A 21 4.58 4.86 9.10
N TYR A 22 5.00 4.08 10.10
CA TYR A 22 5.51 4.60 11.36
C TYR A 22 6.76 5.47 11.16
N VAL A 23 7.77 4.95 10.45
CA VAL A 23 9.02 5.70 10.15
C VAL A 23 8.73 6.97 9.34
N ALA A 24 7.72 6.96 8.48
CA ALA A 24 7.28 8.13 7.71
C ALA A 24 6.42 9.14 8.51
N GLY A 25 6.20 8.92 9.81
CA GLY A 25 5.36 9.78 10.65
C GLY A 25 3.87 9.75 10.27
N LYS A 26 3.39 8.64 9.69
CA LYS A 26 1.99 8.43 9.30
C LYS A 26 1.22 7.51 10.26
N ALA A 27 1.88 7.00 11.29
CA ALA A 27 1.29 6.23 12.37
C ALA A 27 2.03 6.54 13.69
N GLU A 28 1.34 6.49 14.83
CA GLU A 28 1.91 6.81 16.15
C GLU A 28 2.79 5.69 16.71
N SER A 29 2.52 4.45 16.29
CA SER A 29 3.33 3.28 16.60
C SER A 29 3.41 2.31 15.41
N ILE A 30 4.29 1.32 15.50
CA ILE A 30 4.34 0.21 14.53
C ILE A 30 2.99 -0.54 14.52
N GLY A 31 2.37 -0.75 15.68
CA GLY A 31 1.06 -1.41 15.79
C GLY A 31 -0.02 -0.67 15.03
N ASP A 32 -0.08 0.66 15.18
CA ASP A 32 -1.02 1.52 14.46
C ASP A 32 -0.75 1.51 12.96
N GLY A 33 0.53 1.48 12.56
CA GLY A 33 0.93 1.36 11.16
C GLY A 33 0.46 0.05 10.53
N ILE A 34 0.55 -1.07 11.25
CA ILE A 34 0.07 -2.38 10.79
C ILE A 34 -1.45 -2.37 10.66
N ALA A 35 -2.16 -1.82 11.66
CA ALA A 35 -3.62 -1.71 11.64
C ALA A 35 -4.10 -0.88 10.43
N LEU A 36 -3.46 0.28 10.19
CA LEU A 36 -3.73 1.12 9.03
C LEU A 36 -3.42 0.39 7.72
N SER A 37 -2.28 -0.30 7.62
CA SER A 37 -1.92 -1.07 6.42
C SER A 37 -2.96 -2.15 6.10
N ARG A 38 -3.44 -2.88 7.11
CA ARG A 38 -4.51 -3.88 6.96
C ARG A 38 -5.82 -3.25 6.48
N GLU A 39 -6.22 -2.11 7.03
CA GLU A 39 -7.41 -1.38 6.58
C GLU A 39 -7.30 -0.97 5.10
N LEU A 40 -6.16 -0.40 4.70
CA LEU A 40 -5.93 0.04 3.32
C LEU A 40 -5.95 -1.12 2.31
N ILE A 41 -5.47 -2.30 2.72
CA ILE A 41 -5.55 -3.52 1.92
C ILE A 41 -7.00 -4.01 1.86
N ALA A 42 -7.67 -4.20 3.00
CA ALA A 42 -9.03 -4.74 3.07
C ALA A 42 -10.05 -3.88 2.30
N THR A 43 -9.89 -2.55 2.34
CA THR A 43 -10.76 -1.60 1.63
C THR A 43 -10.42 -1.45 0.13
N GLY A 44 -9.32 -2.04 -0.34
CA GLY A 44 -8.86 -1.89 -1.72
C GLY A 44 -8.22 -0.54 -2.04
N LYS A 45 -8.05 0.35 -1.05
CA LYS A 45 -7.36 1.64 -1.24
C LYS A 45 -5.91 1.43 -1.72
N ALA A 46 -5.24 0.38 -1.25
CA ALA A 46 -3.89 0.03 -1.68
C ALA A 46 -3.82 -0.32 -3.19
N ILE A 47 -4.75 -1.12 -3.71
CA ILE A 47 -4.76 -1.48 -5.13
C ILE A 47 -5.15 -0.27 -6.01
N ALA A 48 -6.09 0.56 -5.56
CA ALA A 48 -6.46 1.79 -6.26
C ALA A 48 -5.26 2.75 -6.39
N LYS A 49 -4.39 2.83 -5.37
CA LYS A 49 -3.18 3.66 -5.44
C LYS A 49 -2.14 3.09 -6.42
N LEU A 50 -2.03 1.77 -6.51
CA LEU A 50 -1.17 1.12 -7.51
C LEU A 50 -1.67 1.40 -8.93
N ASP A 51 -2.97 1.34 -9.17
CA ASP A 51 -3.56 1.67 -10.47
C ASP A 51 -3.29 3.13 -10.87
N GLN A 52 -3.44 4.08 -9.93
CA GLN A 52 -3.07 5.48 -10.16
C GLN A 52 -1.59 5.63 -10.52
N LEU A 53 -0.69 4.89 -9.85
CA LEU A 53 0.73 4.91 -10.16
C LEU A 53 1.00 4.36 -11.56
N ARG A 54 0.38 3.24 -11.94
CA ARG A 54 0.48 2.66 -13.29
C ARG A 54 0.06 3.66 -14.37
N GLU A 55 -1.05 4.35 -14.17
CA GLU A 55 -1.53 5.36 -15.12
C GLU A 55 -0.58 6.55 -15.20
N CYS A 56 -0.05 7.00 -14.06
CA CYS A 56 0.91 8.09 -14.00
C CYS A 56 2.19 7.75 -14.79
N THR A 57 2.77 6.57 -14.56
CA THR A 57 4.00 6.15 -15.24
C THR A 57 3.77 5.92 -16.73
N ALA A 58 2.62 5.38 -17.14
CA ALA A 58 2.25 5.24 -18.54
C ALA A 58 2.17 6.60 -19.27
N ARG A 59 1.57 7.63 -18.63
CA ARG A 59 1.53 8.99 -19.18
C ARG A 59 2.92 9.58 -19.35
N LEU A 60 3.76 9.48 -18.31
CA LEU A 60 5.13 10.02 -18.34
C LEU A 60 5.98 9.37 -19.43
N ALA A 61 5.83 8.06 -19.66
CA ALA A 61 6.52 7.36 -20.75
C ALA A 61 6.05 7.82 -22.15
N GLY A 62 4.77 8.14 -22.31
CA GLY A 62 4.20 8.64 -23.58
C GLY A 62 4.54 10.11 -23.89
N SER A 63 4.80 10.94 -22.86
CA SER A 63 5.16 12.35 -23.01
C SER A 63 6.62 12.59 -23.44
N GLY A 64 7.43 11.54 -23.57
CA GLY A 64 8.81 11.60 -24.07
C GLY A 64 8.96 11.27 -25.56
N LYS A 65 7.86 11.16 -26.32
CA LYS A 65 7.86 10.91 -27.77
C LYS A 65 7.44 12.15 -28.55
#